data_AF-A0A8J4FSH4-F1
#
_entry.id   AF-A0A8J4FSH4-F1
#
_cell.length_a   1.000
_cell.length_b   1.000
_cell.length_c   1.000
_cell.angle_alpha   90.00
_cell.angle_beta   90.00
_cell.angle_gamma   90.00
#
_symmetry.space_group_name_H-M   'P 1'
#
loop_
_entity.id
_entity.type
_entity.pdbx_description
1 polymer ?
#
loop_
_entity_poly.entity_id
_entity_poly.type
_entity_poly.pdbx_seq_one_letter_code
_entity_poly.pdbx_strand_id
1 'polypeptide(L)'
;MLQVAAGEERLQEGRDGAREHIQELFLQPVARQNMYLLDEVVVAFFTTNAFKQRRYTAQELLTCASSWGRAKHFKFVHASIPYLATIDFWEGPDVDFVVIRLPNNGFTYTRSGATEEFSRHRRGGWIELDGMLVMEFFPGLAGIIPNIFTKIVFYYNYTHECIDMQLFTDDPGATGLMLTFEPGYPYVDDRSQRQPLWRH
;
A
#
# COMPACT_ATOMS: atom_id res chain seq x y z
N MET A 1 -23.60 15.08 -33.55
CA MET A 1 -23.38 14.73 -32.13
C MET A 1 -23.13 13.22 -32.05
N LEU A 2 -21.94 12.73 -32.45
CA LEU A 2 -21.66 11.29 -32.62
C LEU A 2 -20.16 10.93 -32.55
N GLN A 3 -19.32 11.78 -31.94
CA GLN A 3 -17.85 11.58 -31.88
C GLN A 3 -17.27 11.47 -30.45
N VAL A 4 -18.11 11.50 -29.41
CA VAL A 4 -17.63 11.40 -28.01
C VAL A 4 -17.55 9.94 -27.54
N ALA A 5 -18.48 9.07 -27.96
CA ALA A 5 -18.57 7.68 -27.50
C ALA A 5 -17.37 6.81 -27.90
N ALA A 6 -16.86 6.94 -29.13
CA ALA A 6 -15.75 6.11 -29.62
C ALA A 6 -14.39 6.44 -28.96
N GLY A 7 -14.26 7.65 -28.39
CA GLY A 7 -13.07 8.04 -27.62
C GLY A 7 -13.09 7.49 -26.19
N GLU A 8 -14.28 7.46 -25.57
CA GLU A 8 -14.47 6.88 -24.23
C GLU A 8 -14.39 5.36 -24.24
N GLU A 9 -14.97 4.68 -25.24
CA GLU A 9 -14.86 3.22 -25.38
C GLU A 9 -13.41 2.75 -25.55
N ARG A 10 -12.62 3.39 -26.41
CA ARG A 10 -11.19 3.04 -26.57
C ARG A 10 -10.36 3.34 -25.33
N LEU A 11 -10.71 4.37 -24.56
CA LEU A 11 -10.07 4.68 -23.29
C LEU A 11 -10.47 3.68 -22.20
N GLN A 12 -11.68 3.12 -22.26
CA GLN A 12 -12.18 2.10 -21.35
C GLN A 12 -11.55 0.73 -21.66
N GLU A 13 -11.55 0.31 -22.93
CA GLU A 13 -10.89 -0.93 -23.39
C GLU A 13 -9.39 -0.95 -23.07
N GLY A 14 -8.70 0.19 -23.23
CA GLY A 14 -7.29 0.31 -22.84
C GLY A 14 -7.04 0.33 -21.31
N ARG A 15 -8.03 0.73 -20.50
CA ARG A 15 -7.97 0.65 -19.03
C ARG A 15 -8.13 -0.78 -18.55
N ASP A 16 -9.07 -1.49 -19.15
CA ASP A 16 -9.36 -2.88 -18.80
C ASP A 16 -8.17 -3.76 -19.17
N GLY A 17 -7.56 -3.58 -20.36
CA GLY A 17 -6.37 -4.35 -20.75
C GLY A 17 -5.13 -4.13 -19.87
N ALA A 18 -4.86 -2.89 -19.41
CA ALA A 18 -3.72 -2.62 -18.53
C ALA A 18 -3.95 -3.17 -17.11
N ARG A 19 -5.18 -3.07 -16.61
CA ARG A 19 -5.60 -3.67 -15.34
C ARG A 19 -5.49 -5.19 -15.41
N GLU A 20 -6.05 -5.81 -16.45
CA GLU A 20 -5.99 -7.26 -16.69
C GLU A 20 -4.54 -7.74 -16.76
N HIS A 21 -3.70 -7.07 -17.54
CA HIS A 21 -2.29 -7.42 -17.63
C HIS A 21 -1.59 -7.38 -16.27
N ILE A 22 -1.77 -6.30 -15.50
CA ILE A 22 -1.16 -6.20 -14.17
C ILE A 22 -1.72 -7.24 -13.20
N GLN A 23 -3.01 -7.55 -13.27
CA GLN A 23 -3.60 -8.62 -12.48
C GLN A 23 -3.03 -9.99 -12.84
N GLU A 24 -2.88 -10.31 -14.13
CA GLU A 24 -2.23 -11.53 -14.59
C GLU A 24 -0.82 -11.66 -14.05
N LEU A 25 -0.09 -10.54 -13.96
CA LEU A 25 1.23 -10.50 -13.36
C LEU A 25 1.20 -10.85 -11.87
N PHE A 26 0.23 -10.32 -11.10
CA PHE A 26 0.01 -10.71 -9.70
C PHE A 26 -0.39 -12.19 -9.55
N LEU A 27 -0.99 -12.79 -10.58
CA LEU A 27 -1.34 -14.21 -10.58
C LEU A 27 -0.14 -15.13 -10.84
N GLN A 28 1.01 -14.63 -11.29
CA GLN A 28 2.19 -15.46 -11.51
C GLN A 28 2.77 -15.98 -10.18
N PRO A 29 3.35 -17.20 -10.13
CA PRO A 29 3.82 -17.80 -8.88
C PRO A 29 4.77 -16.91 -8.06
N VAL A 30 5.70 -16.22 -8.72
CA VAL A 30 6.66 -15.32 -8.07
C VAL A 30 5.96 -14.10 -7.48
N ALA A 31 5.03 -13.49 -8.22
CA ALA A 31 4.29 -12.34 -7.72
C ALA A 31 3.36 -12.74 -6.55
N ARG A 32 2.70 -13.90 -6.62
CA ARG A 32 1.91 -14.43 -5.50
C ARG A 32 2.74 -14.61 -4.25
N GLN A 33 3.92 -15.23 -4.36
CA GLN A 33 4.87 -15.37 -3.25
C GLN A 33 5.21 -14.00 -2.66
N ASN A 34 5.47 -13.01 -3.50
CA ASN A 34 5.78 -11.65 -3.05
C ASN A 34 4.60 -11.01 -2.33
N MET A 35 3.36 -11.21 -2.78
CA MET A 35 2.17 -10.69 -2.10
C MET A 35 1.98 -11.31 -0.71
N TYR A 36 2.22 -12.62 -0.56
CA TYR A 36 2.23 -13.24 0.77
C TYR A 36 3.32 -12.67 1.68
N LEU A 37 4.49 -12.32 1.15
CA LEU A 37 5.52 -11.62 1.92
C LEU A 37 5.06 -10.23 2.38
N LEU A 38 4.26 -9.51 1.58
CA LEU A 38 3.69 -8.22 2.02
C LEU A 38 2.69 -8.42 3.16
N ASP A 39 1.88 -9.48 3.12
CA ASP A 39 0.99 -9.84 4.21
C ASP A 39 1.77 -10.19 5.50
N GLU A 40 2.87 -10.94 5.39
CA GLU A 40 3.77 -11.21 6.52
C GLU A 40 4.36 -9.91 7.12
N VAL A 41 4.72 -8.93 6.27
CA VAL A 41 5.19 -7.61 6.72
C VAL A 41 4.11 -6.84 7.48
N VAL A 42 2.85 -6.90 7.02
CA VAL A 42 1.70 -6.31 7.72
C VAL A 42 1.53 -6.95 9.09
N VAL A 43 1.53 -8.29 9.14
CA VAL A 43 1.42 -9.05 10.38
C VAL A 43 2.55 -8.67 11.33
N ALA A 44 3.79 -8.66 10.85
CA ALA A 44 4.97 -8.26 11.61
C ALA A 44 4.84 -6.85 12.18
N PHE A 45 4.36 -5.89 11.38
CA PHE A 45 4.14 -4.52 11.85
C PHE A 45 3.12 -4.46 12.98
N PHE A 46 1.90 -4.99 12.79
CA PHE A 46 0.86 -4.89 13.83
C PHE A 46 1.16 -5.69 15.10
N THR A 47 2.01 -6.72 14.99
CA THR A 47 2.44 -7.53 16.14
C THR A 47 3.63 -6.93 16.89
N THR A 48 4.55 -6.26 16.21
CA THR A 48 5.85 -5.85 16.80
C THR A 48 6.16 -4.36 16.75
N ASN A 49 5.27 -3.52 16.17
CA ASN A 49 5.54 -2.09 16.08
C ASN A 49 5.84 -1.49 17.45
N ALA A 50 6.78 -0.55 17.48
CA ALA A 50 7.18 0.15 18.68
C ALA A 50 7.54 1.60 18.36
N PHE A 51 6.90 2.51 19.07
CA PHE A 51 7.26 3.92 19.11
C PHE A 51 7.42 4.34 20.58
N LYS A 52 8.57 4.93 20.91
CA LYS A 52 8.93 5.29 22.30
C LYS A 52 8.73 4.12 23.28
N GLN A 53 9.19 2.92 22.90
CA GLN A 53 9.11 1.69 23.71
C GLN A 53 7.69 1.19 23.99
N ARG A 54 6.67 1.71 23.29
CA ARG A 54 5.29 1.24 23.37
C ARG A 54 4.81 0.71 22.03
N ARG A 55 4.09 -0.41 22.06
CA ARG A 55 3.35 -0.98 20.92
C ARG A 55 1.99 -0.31 20.76
N TYR A 56 1.56 -0.13 19.52
CA TYR A 56 0.27 0.45 19.17
C TYR A 56 -0.56 -0.56 18.36
N THR A 57 -1.83 -0.68 18.73
CA THR A 57 -2.84 -1.43 17.97
C THR A 57 -3.35 -0.61 16.78
N ALA A 58 -3.98 -1.27 15.80
CA ALA A 58 -4.62 -0.58 14.67
C ALA A 58 -5.61 0.50 15.15
N GLN A 59 -6.44 0.18 16.15
CA GLN A 59 -7.40 1.12 16.72
C GLN A 59 -6.74 2.34 17.37
N GLU A 60 -5.65 2.14 18.12
CA GLU A 60 -4.91 3.26 18.71
C GLU A 60 -4.27 4.13 17.63
N LEU A 61 -3.74 3.54 16.56
CA LEU A 61 -3.19 4.29 15.43
C LEU A 61 -4.28 5.15 14.77
N LEU A 62 -5.44 4.57 14.46
CA LEU A 62 -6.61 5.26 13.91
C LEU A 62 -7.07 6.43 14.79
N THR A 63 -7.01 6.26 16.11
CA THR A 63 -7.49 7.26 17.08
C THR A 63 -6.47 8.37 17.33
N CYS A 64 -5.17 8.07 17.32
CA CYS A 64 -4.13 8.99 17.78
C CYS A 64 -3.36 9.67 16.66
N ALA A 65 -3.30 9.11 15.45
CA ALA A 65 -2.39 9.60 14.41
C ALA A 65 -2.67 11.04 13.98
N SER A 66 -3.93 11.46 13.91
CA SER A 66 -4.33 12.84 13.58
C SER A 66 -3.77 13.87 14.57
N SER A 67 -3.65 13.51 15.85
CA SER A 67 -3.16 14.41 16.91
C SER A 67 -1.64 14.66 16.88
N TRP A 68 -0.89 13.91 16.06
CA TRP A 68 0.57 13.90 16.12
C TRP A 68 1.26 15.09 15.45
N GLY A 69 0.54 15.81 14.59
CA GLY A 69 0.98 17.01 13.86
C GLY A 69 2.13 16.80 12.85
N ARG A 70 2.68 15.58 12.77
CA ARG A 70 3.72 15.16 11.81
C ARG A 70 3.88 13.66 11.84
N ALA A 71 4.36 13.10 10.73
CA ALA A 71 4.73 11.71 10.61
C ALA A 71 5.64 11.21 11.75
N LYS A 72 5.45 9.96 12.15
CA LYS A 72 6.24 9.24 13.15
C LYS A 72 6.87 8.00 12.54
N HIS A 73 8.03 7.63 13.06
CA HIS A 73 8.74 6.43 12.64
C HIS A 73 8.61 5.38 13.73
N PHE A 74 8.10 4.21 13.35
CA PHE A 74 7.89 3.07 14.22
C PHE A 74 8.90 1.99 13.86
N LYS A 75 9.60 1.46 14.87
CA LYS A 75 10.42 0.27 14.69
C LYS A 75 9.49 -0.94 14.65
N PHE A 76 9.74 -1.91 13.79
CA PHE A 76 9.09 -3.22 13.81
C PHE A 76 10.07 -4.30 13.36
N VAL A 77 9.76 -5.56 13.61
CA VAL A 77 10.65 -6.70 13.29
C VAL A 77 9.91 -7.68 12.38
N HIS A 78 10.48 -7.95 11.22
CA HIS A 78 10.00 -8.95 10.26
C HIS A 78 11.14 -9.93 9.95
N ALA A 79 10.89 -11.23 10.03
CA ALA A 79 11.92 -12.28 9.83
C ALA A 79 13.21 -12.05 10.64
N SER A 80 13.08 -11.61 11.90
CA SER A 80 14.21 -11.25 12.80
C SER A 80 15.05 -10.05 12.34
N ILE A 81 14.61 -9.32 11.31
CA ILE A 81 15.26 -8.13 10.80
C ILE A 81 14.47 -6.89 11.25
N PRO A 82 15.13 -5.88 11.85
CA PRO A 82 14.46 -4.63 12.22
C PRO A 82 14.22 -3.74 11.00
N TYR A 83 13.08 -3.04 11.01
CA TYR A 83 12.63 -2.12 9.98
C TYR A 83 12.04 -0.84 10.59
N LEU A 84 11.91 0.20 9.77
CA LEU A 84 11.15 1.40 10.10
C LEU A 84 9.92 1.51 9.21
N ALA A 85 8.77 1.70 9.84
CA ALA A 85 7.54 2.14 9.18
C ALA A 85 7.34 3.63 9.43
N THR A 86 6.77 4.34 8.46
CA THR A 86 6.35 5.73 8.65
C THR A 86 4.84 5.77 8.80
N ILE A 87 4.36 6.34 9.89
CA ILE A 87 2.93 6.55 10.12
C ILE A 87 2.63 8.05 10.04
N ASP A 88 1.65 8.41 9.23
CA ASP A 88 1.24 9.77 8.96
C ASP A 88 -0.29 9.88 8.96
N PHE A 89 -0.80 11.12 8.96
CA PHE A 89 -2.21 11.40 8.78
C PHE A 89 -2.39 12.22 7.51
N TRP A 90 -3.27 11.76 6.63
CA TRP A 90 -3.58 12.43 5.38
C TRP A 90 -5.04 12.87 5.37
N GLU A 91 -5.25 14.18 5.27
CA GLU A 91 -6.57 14.77 5.07
C GLU A 91 -6.96 14.63 3.61
N GLY A 92 -7.93 13.76 3.35
CA GLY A 92 -8.41 13.47 2.00
C GLY A 92 -9.60 14.33 1.61
N PRO A 93 -9.96 14.39 0.32
CA PRO A 93 -11.12 15.15 -0.13
C PRO A 93 -12.45 14.55 0.36
N ASP A 94 -12.50 13.22 0.49
CA ASP A 94 -13.71 12.47 0.85
C ASP A 94 -13.57 11.73 2.18
N VAL A 95 -12.38 11.20 2.47
CA VAL A 95 -12.07 10.39 3.66
C VAL A 95 -10.66 10.71 4.12
N ASP A 96 -10.50 10.92 5.42
CA ASP A 96 -9.18 11.05 6.03
C ASP A 96 -8.56 9.68 6.27
N PHE A 97 -7.24 9.58 6.13
CA PHE A 97 -6.52 8.32 6.29
C PHE A 97 -5.40 8.41 7.32
N VAL A 98 -5.30 7.38 8.15
CA VAL A 98 -4.02 7.03 8.76
C VAL A 98 -3.22 6.26 7.72
N VAL A 99 -2.07 6.82 7.32
CA VAL A 99 -1.19 6.22 6.32
C VAL A 99 -0.05 5.50 7.04
N ILE A 100 0.08 4.19 6.83
CA ILE A 100 1.19 3.38 7.30
C ILE A 100 2.02 2.98 6.09
N ARG A 101 3.20 3.59 5.96
CA ARG A 101 4.20 3.25 4.94
C ARG A 101 5.10 2.14 5.47
N LEU A 102 5.08 1.00 4.79
CA LEU A 102 5.83 -0.20 5.12
C LEU A 102 6.91 -0.43 4.06
N PRO A 103 8.14 -0.75 4.47
CA PRO A 103 9.20 -1.09 3.55
C PRO A 103 8.91 -2.43 2.87
N ASN A 104 9.21 -2.46 1.59
CA ASN A 104 9.02 -3.61 0.73
C ASN A 104 10.38 -4.07 0.17
N ASN A 105 11.07 -4.93 0.92
CA ASN A 105 12.32 -5.51 0.45
C ASN A 105 12.03 -6.73 -0.43
N GLY A 106 12.31 -6.63 -1.72
CA GLY A 106 12.28 -7.79 -2.63
C GLY A 106 11.05 -7.86 -3.54
N PHE A 107 10.05 -7.00 -3.35
CA PHE A 107 9.08 -6.71 -4.40
C PHE A 107 9.71 -5.74 -5.38
N THR A 108 10.59 -6.24 -6.23
CA THR A 108 10.89 -5.58 -7.49
C THR A 108 10.03 -6.30 -8.51
N TYR A 109 9.04 -5.60 -9.06
CA TYR A 109 8.44 -6.10 -10.28
C TYR A 109 9.59 -6.12 -11.30
N THR A 110 10.08 -7.32 -11.67
CA THR A 110 11.10 -7.44 -12.70
C THR A 110 10.51 -6.82 -13.95
N ARG A 111 10.91 -5.60 -14.25
CA ARG A 111 10.69 -4.92 -15.52
C ARG A 111 11.21 -5.90 -16.57
N SER A 112 10.32 -6.74 -17.12
CA SER A 112 10.71 -7.61 -18.22
C SER A 112 11.29 -6.66 -19.26
N GLY A 113 12.47 -6.97 -19.78
CA GLY A 113 13.28 -6.04 -20.59
C GLY A 113 12.61 -5.51 -21.87
N ALA A 114 11.33 -5.78 -22.09
CA ALA A 114 10.50 -5.04 -22.99
C ALA A 114 10.10 -3.71 -22.34
N THR A 115 10.69 -2.62 -22.82
CA THR A 115 10.05 -1.30 -22.82
C THR A 115 8.73 -1.39 -23.60
N GLU A 116 7.72 -2.06 -23.04
CA GLU A 116 6.35 -1.81 -23.44
C GLU A 116 5.99 -0.46 -22.84
N GLU A 117 5.78 0.52 -23.71
CA GLU A 117 5.23 1.82 -23.35
C GLU A 117 3.83 1.59 -22.76
N PHE A 118 3.77 1.36 -21.45
CA PHE A 118 2.55 1.45 -20.67
C PHE A 118 1.99 2.86 -20.87
N SER A 119 1.06 2.96 -21.80
CA SER A 119 0.66 4.19 -22.44
C SER A 119 -0.16 5.03 -21.46
N ARG A 120 0.51 5.89 -20.69
CA ARG A 120 -0.07 7.05 -19.97
C ARG A 120 -1.39 6.75 -19.26
N HIS A 121 -1.34 5.94 -18.20
CA HIS A 121 -2.51 5.68 -17.35
C HIS A 121 -2.48 6.54 -16.08
N ARG A 122 -3.43 7.49 -16.01
CA ARG A 122 -3.53 8.63 -15.07
C ARG A 122 -2.25 9.49 -15.04
N ARG A 123 -2.38 10.79 -14.74
CA ARG A 123 -1.20 11.59 -14.38
C ARG A 123 -0.63 10.97 -13.09
N GLY A 124 0.39 10.10 -13.20
CA GLY A 124 1.09 9.53 -12.04
C GLY A 124 1.24 7.99 -11.99
N GLY A 125 0.71 7.21 -12.93
CA GLY A 125 1.02 5.77 -13.04
C GLY A 125 0.23 4.81 -12.13
N TRP A 126 -0.87 5.27 -11.52
CA TRP A 126 -1.72 4.50 -10.61
C TRP A 126 -2.78 3.66 -11.33
N ILE A 127 -2.89 2.39 -10.96
CA ILE A 127 -3.86 1.42 -11.51
C ILE A 127 -4.60 0.75 -10.36
N GLU A 128 -5.92 0.75 -10.43
CA GLU A 128 -6.78 0.06 -9.46
C GLU A 128 -6.84 -1.44 -9.77
N LEU A 129 -6.59 -2.28 -8.78
CA LEU A 129 -6.63 -3.73 -8.90
C LEU A 129 -7.99 -4.28 -8.43
N ASP A 130 -8.36 -5.48 -8.87
CA ASP A 130 -9.50 -6.20 -8.28
C ASP A 130 -9.22 -6.59 -6.83
N GLY A 131 -9.94 -5.94 -5.92
CA GLY A 131 -9.77 -6.16 -4.49
C GLY A 131 -10.15 -7.57 -4.03
N MET A 132 -11.05 -8.28 -4.72
CA MET A 132 -11.38 -9.66 -4.35
C MET A 132 -10.19 -10.57 -4.58
N LEU A 133 -9.57 -10.46 -5.75
CA LEU A 133 -8.39 -11.24 -6.09
C LEU A 133 -7.22 -10.92 -5.17
N VAL A 134 -7.03 -9.64 -4.85
CA VAL A 134 -5.88 -9.23 -4.04
C VAL A 134 -6.06 -9.65 -2.58
N MET A 135 -7.28 -9.64 -2.03
CA MET A 135 -7.54 -10.09 -0.66
C MET A 135 -7.22 -11.57 -0.40
N GLU A 136 -7.23 -12.43 -1.43
CA GLU A 136 -6.75 -13.82 -1.30
C GLU A 136 -5.28 -13.91 -0.89
N PHE A 137 -4.50 -12.85 -1.16
CA PHE A 137 -3.09 -12.77 -0.79
C PHE A 137 -2.83 -12.15 0.59
N PHE A 138 -3.86 -11.59 1.25
CA PHE A 138 -3.73 -10.90 2.54
C PHE A 138 -4.55 -11.53 3.68
N PRO A 139 -4.40 -12.84 3.96
CA PRO A 139 -5.13 -13.49 5.05
C PRO A 139 -4.74 -12.97 6.44
N GLY A 140 -3.48 -12.57 6.64
CA GLY A 140 -2.97 -11.99 7.87
C GLY A 140 -3.60 -10.62 8.16
N LEU A 141 -3.66 -9.75 7.16
CA LEU A 141 -4.39 -8.48 7.24
C LEU A 141 -5.84 -8.73 7.65
N ALA A 142 -6.55 -9.63 6.98
CA ALA A 142 -7.94 -9.97 7.32
C ALA A 142 -8.11 -10.41 8.79
N GLY A 143 -7.11 -11.10 9.35
CA GLY A 143 -7.09 -11.52 10.75
C GLY A 143 -6.78 -10.41 11.77
N ILE A 144 -6.11 -9.32 11.37
CA ILE A 144 -5.70 -8.22 12.26
C ILE A 144 -6.75 -7.11 12.38
N ILE A 145 -7.46 -6.86 11.28
CA ILE A 145 -8.49 -5.81 11.19
C ILE A 145 -9.92 -6.35 11.03
N PRO A 146 -10.30 -7.54 11.58
CA PRO A 146 -11.61 -8.08 11.33
C PRO A 146 -12.66 -7.14 11.90
N ASN A 147 -13.68 -6.84 11.08
CA ASN A 147 -14.85 -6.02 11.44
C ASN A 147 -14.57 -4.52 11.65
N ILE A 148 -13.41 -3.99 11.27
CA ILE A 148 -13.15 -2.54 11.27
C ILE A 148 -13.45 -1.93 9.90
N PHE A 149 -13.00 -2.60 8.84
CA PHE A 149 -13.11 -2.11 7.46
C PHE A 149 -14.02 -3.02 6.64
N THR A 150 -14.83 -2.42 5.78
CA THR A 150 -15.86 -3.08 4.98
C THR A 150 -15.57 -3.02 3.49
N LYS A 151 -14.70 -2.09 3.07
CA LYS A 151 -14.23 -1.98 1.69
C LYS A 151 -12.72 -1.79 1.67
N ILE A 152 -12.06 -2.50 0.76
CA ILE A 152 -10.63 -2.35 0.50
C ILE A 152 -10.45 -2.09 -0.98
N VAL A 153 -9.66 -1.06 -1.32
CA VAL A 153 -9.31 -0.73 -2.70
C VAL A 153 -7.80 -0.76 -2.82
N PHE A 154 -7.32 -1.47 -3.84
CA PHE A 154 -5.90 -1.65 -4.08
C PHE A 154 -5.49 -0.82 -5.28
N TYR A 155 -4.42 -0.07 -5.12
CA TYR A 155 -3.78 0.67 -6.19
C TYR A 155 -2.34 0.23 -6.32
N TYR A 156 -1.89 0.03 -7.55
CA TYR A 156 -0.50 -0.22 -7.87
C TYR A 156 0.05 0.95 -8.68
N ASN A 157 1.25 1.41 -8.33
CA ASN A 157 2.00 2.38 -9.10
C ASN A 157 3.24 1.72 -9.71
N TYR A 158 3.22 1.50 -11.02
CA TYR A 158 4.36 0.89 -11.71
C TYR A 158 5.60 1.79 -11.77
N THR A 159 5.42 3.11 -11.68
CA THR A 159 6.54 4.08 -11.77
C THR A 159 7.30 4.15 -10.45
N HIS A 160 6.58 4.05 -9.33
CA HIS A 160 7.16 4.12 -7.99
C HIS A 160 7.35 2.74 -7.33
N GLU A 161 7.00 1.66 -8.05
CA GLU A 161 7.02 0.29 -7.55
C GLU A 161 6.33 0.15 -6.19
N CYS A 162 5.20 0.86 -6.02
CA CYS A 162 4.47 0.91 -4.76
C CYS A 162 3.06 0.35 -4.88
N ILE A 163 2.57 -0.20 -3.77
CA ILE A 163 1.18 -0.66 -3.62
C ILE A 163 0.54 0.14 -2.51
N ASP A 164 -0.61 0.75 -2.81
CA ASP A 164 -1.48 1.36 -1.83
C ASP A 164 -2.71 0.48 -1.61
N MET A 165 -3.06 0.26 -0.36
CA MET A 165 -4.30 -0.38 0.05
C MET A 165 -5.08 0.63 0.87
N GLN A 166 -6.23 1.06 0.36
CA GLN A 166 -7.13 1.95 1.09
C GLN A 166 -8.25 1.12 1.68
N LEU A 167 -8.36 1.17 3.00
CA LEU A 167 -9.34 0.44 3.79
C LEU A 167 -10.33 1.43 4.38
N PHE A 168 -11.60 1.22 4.07
CA PHE A 168 -12.71 2.08 4.42
C PHE A 168 -13.64 1.38 5.40
N THR A 169 -14.25 2.15 6.29
CA THR A 169 -15.33 1.67 7.15
C THR A 169 -16.70 1.97 6.50
N ASP A 170 -17.77 1.40 7.03
CA ASP A 170 -19.14 1.76 6.61
C ASP A 170 -19.57 3.16 7.08
N ASP A 171 -18.88 3.74 8.06
CA ASP A 171 -19.15 5.10 8.53
C ASP A 171 -18.42 6.10 7.62
N PRO A 172 -19.15 6.95 6.85
CA PRO A 172 -18.56 7.93 5.95
C PRO A 172 -17.79 9.04 6.69
N GLY A 173 -17.99 9.22 8.00
CA GLY A 173 -17.24 10.17 8.82
C GLY A 173 -16.02 9.57 9.51
N ALA A 174 -15.81 8.26 9.42
CA ALA A 174 -14.71 7.60 10.10
C ALA A 174 -13.42 7.63 9.28
N THR A 175 -12.31 7.79 9.98
CA THR A 175 -10.96 7.73 9.40
C THR A 175 -10.68 6.33 8.83
N GLY A 176 -10.25 6.29 7.57
CA GLY A 176 -9.77 5.09 6.91
C GLY A 176 -8.33 4.72 7.29
N LEU A 177 -7.90 3.53 6.89
CA LEU A 177 -6.50 3.12 6.96
C LEU A 177 -5.94 3.00 5.55
N MET A 178 -4.73 3.51 5.34
CA MET A 178 -4.01 3.35 4.09
C MET A 178 -2.69 2.64 4.37
N LEU A 179 -2.50 1.47 3.77
CA LEU A 179 -1.22 0.75 3.81
C LEU A 179 -0.49 1.01 2.50
N THR A 180 0.68 1.64 2.59
CA THR A 180 1.55 1.88 1.43
C THR A 180 2.79 1.01 1.54
N PHE A 181 3.01 0.12 0.58
CA PHE A 181 4.24 -0.63 0.45
C PHE A 181 5.15 0.10 -0.53
N GLU A 182 6.31 0.53 -0.05
CA GLU A 182 7.29 1.26 -0.86
C GLU A 182 8.68 0.61 -0.74
N PRO A 183 9.55 0.74 -1.76
CA PRO A 183 10.92 0.25 -1.66
C PRO A 183 11.61 0.76 -0.39
N GLY A 184 12.20 -0.15 0.36
CA GLY A 184 12.86 0.14 1.64
C GLY A 184 14.10 -0.72 1.87
N TYR A 185 14.74 -0.54 3.02
CA TYR A 185 15.88 -1.34 3.45
C TYR A 185 15.79 -1.63 4.95
N PRO A 186 16.46 -2.69 5.45
CA PRO A 186 16.53 -2.98 6.87
C PRO A 186 17.07 -1.79 7.66
N TYR A 187 16.53 -1.59 8.85
CA TYR A 187 16.98 -0.53 9.74
C TYR A 187 18.24 -0.96 10.50
N VAL A 188 19.39 -0.42 10.13
CA VAL A 188 20.65 -0.60 10.86
C VAL A 188 20.88 0.65 11.74
N ASP A 189 20.88 0.46 13.07
CA ASP A 189 20.80 1.53 14.08
C ASP A 189 22.12 2.31 14.33
N ASP A 190 23.18 2.08 13.54
CA ASP A 190 24.48 2.68 13.89
C ASP A 190 24.61 4.17 13.51
N ARG A 191 23.74 4.73 12.63
CA ARG A 191 23.88 6.14 12.17
C ARG A 191 22.59 6.92 11.85
N SER A 192 21.41 6.31 11.92
CA SER A 192 20.24 6.75 11.13
C SER A 192 19.17 7.56 11.88
N GLN A 193 19.39 8.00 13.12
CA GLN A 193 18.52 9.03 13.74
C GLN A 193 18.60 10.43 13.05
N ARG A 194 19.34 10.57 11.94
CA ARG A 194 19.62 11.88 11.33
C ARG A 194 18.94 12.18 9.99
N GLN A 195 18.28 11.23 9.31
CA GLN A 195 17.62 11.54 8.06
C GLN A 195 16.25 10.83 7.91
N PRO A 196 15.18 11.58 7.55
CA PRO A 196 13.94 10.99 7.08
C PRO A 196 14.17 10.15 5.82
N LEU A 197 13.30 9.15 5.59
CA LEU A 197 13.17 8.52 4.28
C LEU A 197 12.85 9.63 3.26
N TRP A 198 13.73 9.79 2.27
CA TRP A 198 13.60 10.86 1.28
C TRP A 198 12.43 10.55 0.34
N ARG A 199 11.55 11.54 0.14
CA ARG A 199 10.56 11.52 -0.94
C ARG A 199 11.32 11.79 -2.25
N HIS A 200 11.28 10.86 -3.19
CA HIS A 200 11.59 11.13 -4.59
C HIS A 200 10.32 11.53 -5.33
#